data_AF-A0A966J301-F1
#
_entry.id   AF-A0A966J301-F1
#
_cell.length_a   1.000
_cell.length_b   1.000
_cell.length_c   1.000
_cell.angle_alpha   90.00
_cell.angle_beta   90.00
_cell.angle_gamma   90.00
#
_symmetry.space_group_name_H-M   'P 1'
#
loop_
_entity.id
_entity.type
_entity.pdbx_description
1 polymer ?
#
loop_
_entity_poly.entity_id
_entity_poly.type
_entity_poly.pdbx_seq_one_letter_code
_entity_poly.pdbx_strand_id
1 'polypeptide(L)'
;MEKLHARHRAVALGILPAKTAQKALLTDLEVAFAELRTLALGVASLRELTARTRDFLLARGEQLSAQLVVAGLKARGGKAQYVEAAELIHTDGAFGNAFPDLVATDKRVRDRLGPLVRRKVLPVVPGFVGGGPDGALVTLGRGGSDLTATVL
;
A
#
# COMPACT_ATOMS: atom_id res chain seq x y z
N MET A 1 16.74 8.57 -2.27
CA MET A 1 15.68 8.66 -1.25
C MET A 1 15.12 10.07 -1.12
N GLU A 2 15.95 11.10 -0.99
CA GLU A 2 15.52 12.49 -0.74
C GLU A 2 14.58 13.07 -1.81
N LYS A 3 14.87 12.89 -3.10
CA LYS A 3 13.97 13.31 -4.19
C LYS A 3 12.57 12.68 -4.10
N LEU A 4 12.50 11.39 -3.73
CA LEU A 4 11.24 10.66 -3.61
C LEU A 4 10.42 11.19 -2.42
N HIS A 5 11.11 11.45 -1.31
CA HIS A 5 10.50 12.04 -0.12
C HIS A 5 9.94 13.44 -0.40
N ALA A 6 10.73 14.31 -1.02
CA ALA A 6 10.31 15.65 -1.41
C ALA A 6 9.07 15.63 -2.34
N ARG A 7 9.02 14.69 -3.29
CA ARG A 7 7.87 14.51 -4.18
C ARG A 7 6.59 14.15 -3.41
N HIS A 8 6.65 13.18 -2.49
CA HIS A 8 5.47 12.79 -1.69
C HIS A 8 5.00 13.94 -0.79
N ARG A 9 5.94 14.65 -0.16
CA ARG A 9 5.66 15.84 0.63
C ARG A 9 4.97 16.94 -0.19
N ALA A 10 5.46 17.21 -1.41
CA ALA A 10 4.85 18.19 -2.30
C ALA A 10 3.41 17.81 -2.67
N VAL A 11 3.14 16.53 -2.95
CA VAL A 11 1.78 16.03 -3.22
C VAL A 11 0.89 16.22 -1.97
N ALA A 12 1.34 15.81 -0.80
CA ALA A 12 0.59 15.96 0.45
C ALA A 12 0.19 17.42 0.73
N LEU A 13 1.11 18.37 0.50
CA LEU A 13 0.86 19.80 0.64
C LEU A 13 -0.12 20.33 -0.41
N GLY A 14 -0.09 19.79 -1.63
CA GLY A 14 -0.94 20.22 -2.73
C GLY A 14 -2.38 19.70 -2.68
N ILE A 15 -2.64 18.56 -2.03
CA ILE A 15 -3.97 17.92 -2.02
C ILE A 15 -4.84 18.29 -0.81
N LEU A 16 -4.26 18.75 0.29
CA LEU A 16 -4.98 19.05 1.53
C LEU A 16 -5.05 20.57 1.77
N PRO A 17 -6.24 21.17 1.98
CA PRO A 17 -6.35 22.60 2.30
C PRO A 17 -6.15 22.91 3.80
N ALA A 18 -6.43 21.93 4.68
CA ALA A 18 -6.42 22.12 6.13
C ALA A 18 -5.05 21.79 6.76
N LYS A 19 -4.50 22.72 7.55
CA LYS A 19 -3.18 22.58 8.19
C LYS A 19 -3.07 21.37 9.12
N THR A 20 -4.12 21.00 9.85
CA THR A 20 -4.10 19.85 10.77
C THR A 20 -4.03 18.52 10.03
N ALA A 21 -4.84 18.35 8.97
CA ALA A 21 -4.81 17.16 8.14
C ALA A 21 -3.48 17.04 7.37
N GLN A 22 -2.94 18.16 6.88
CA GLN A 22 -1.60 18.22 6.31
C GLN A 22 -0.55 17.73 7.31
N LYS A 23 -0.56 18.26 8.54
CA LYS A 23 0.41 17.88 9.56
C LYS A 23 0.37 16.39 9.87
N ALA A 24 -0.83 15.80 10.02
CA ALA A 24 -0.97 14.37 10.28
C ALA A 24 -0.38 13.53 9.14
N LEU A 25 -0.78 13.81 7.89
CA LEU A 25 -0.27 13.09 6.72
C LEU A 25 1.25 13.24 6.54
N LEU A 26 1.79 14.44 6.81
CA LEU A 26 3.23 14.66 6.76
C LEU A 26 3.97 13.85 7.82
N THR A 27 3.44 13.76 9.04
CA THR A 27 4.01 12.88 10.09
C THR A 27 4.03 11.42 9.64
N ASP A 28 2.93 10.92 9.07
CA ASP A 28 2.85 9.54 8.59
C ASP A 28 3.87 9.26 7.47
N LEU A 29 4.04 10.22 6.54
CA LEU A 29 5.08 10.16 5.51
C LEU A 29 6.48 10.13 6.10
N GLU A 30 6.79 11.00 7.07
CA GLU A 30 8.12 11.02 7.70
C GLU A 30 8.45 9.69 8.39
N VAL A 31 7.48 9.10 9.09
CA VAL A 31 7.62 7.77 9.72
C VAL A 31 7.92 6.70 8.67
N ALA A 32 7.15 6.66 7.58
CA ALA A 32 7.36 5.67 6.53
C ALA A 32 8.71 5.87 5.81
N PHE A 33 9.12 7.10 5.54
CA PHE A 33 10.43 7.37 4.94
C PHE A 33 11.59 7.11 5.90
N ALA A 34 11.41 7.26 7.21
CA ALA A 34 12.41 6.85 8.20
C ALA A 34 12.60 5.33 8.18
N GLU A 35 11.52 4.56 8.15
CA GLU A 35 11.55 3.09 7.99
C GLU A 35 12.28 2.67 6.70
N LEU A 36 11.94 3.28 5.56
CA LEU A 36 12.60 3.02 4.28
C LEU A 36 14.10 3.35 4.31
N ARG A 37 14.51 4.41 5.01
CA ARG A 37 15.95 4.76 5.17
C ARG A 37 16.67 3.72 6.01
N THR A 38 16.08 3.30 7.13
CA THR A 38 16.66 2.27 8.00
C THR A 38 16.86 0.96 7.25
N LEU A 39 15.87 0.52 6.48
CA LEU A 39 15.99 -0.69 5.65
C LEU A 39 17.04 -0.54 4.55
N ALA A 40 17.07 0.59 3.86
CA ALA A 40 18.07 0.85 2.82
C ALA A 40 19.50 0.84 3.37
N LEU A 41 19.71 1.39 4.58
CA LEU A 41 21.00 1.34 5.27
C LEU A 41 21.39 -0.10 5.67
N GLY A 42 20.42 -0.89 6.14
CA GLY A 42 20.64 -2.31 6.43
C GLY A 42 21.07 -3.10 5.20
N VAL A 43 20.36 -2.94 4.09
CA VAL A 43 20.70 -3.55 2.79
C VAL A 43 22.10 -3.12 2.32
N ALA A 44 22.43 -1.83 2.42
CA ALA A 44 23.73 -1.32 2.03
C ALA A 44 24.87 -1.87 2.91
N SER A 45 24.62 -1.99 4.21
CA SER A 45 25.59 -2.51 5.19
C SER A 45 25.86 -4.00 5.00
N LEU A 46 24.80 -4.79 4.83
CA LEU A 46 24.89 -6.25 4.64
C LEU A 46 25.30 -6.62 3.21
N ARG A 47 25.16 -5.70 2.25
CA ARG A 47 25.31 -5.93 0.80
C ARG A 47 24.41 -7.06 0.28
N GLU A 48 23.27 -7.24 0.92
CA GLU A 48 22.31 -8.28 0.60
C GLU A 48 20.89 -7.70 0.55
N LEU A 49 20.17 -8.02 -0.53
CA LEU A 49 18.76 -7.70 -0.68
C LEU A 49 17.97 -9.00 -0.85
N THR A 50 17.42 -9.51 0.24
CA THR A 50 16.57 -10.69 0.21
C THR A 50 15.26 -10.40 -0.53
N ALA A 51 14.62 -11.43 -1.09
CA ALA A 51 13.36 -11.29 -1.80
C ALA A 51 12.25 -10.70 -0.89
N ARG A 52 12.21 -11.11 0.39
CA ARG A 52 11.30 -10.56 1.40
C ARG A 52 11.49 -9.06 1.61
N THR A 53 12.74 -8.61 1.79
CA THR A 53 13.03 -7.18 1.97
C THR A 53 12.69 -6.38 0.71
N ARG A 54 12.98 -6.93 -0.47
CA ARG A 54 12.60 -6.31 -1.75
C ARG A 54 11.09 -6.13 -1.86
N ASP A 55 10.31 -7.16 -1.56
CA ASP A 55 8.85 -7.09 -1.63
C ASP A 55 8.29 -6.07 -0.65
N PHE A 56 8.80 -6.03 0.58
CA PHE A 56 8.42 -5.01 1.56
C PHE A 56 8.69 -3.58 1.05
N LEU A 57 9.89 -3.32 0.51
CA LEU A 57 10.26 -2.00 0.00
C LEU A 57 9.36 -1.56 -1.16
N LEU A 58 9.02 -2.47 -2.07
CA LEU A 58 8.14 -2.18 -3.20
C LEU A 58 6.70 -1.96 -2.73
N ALA A 59 6.19 -2.82 -1.85
CA ALA A 59 4.84 -2.70 -1.29
C ALA A 59 4.64 -1.35 -0.61
N ARG A 60 5.65 -0.88 0.14
CA ARG A 60 5.57 0.40 0.84
C ARG A 60 5.31 1.59 -0.08
N GLY A 61 5.83 1.57 -1.30
CA GLY A 61 5.56 2.61 -2.31
C GLY A 61 4.09 2.68 -2.73
N GLU A 62 3.47 1.52 -2.95
CA GLU A 62 2.05 1.42 -3.31
C GLU A 62 1.15 1.83 -2.14
N GLN A 63 1.48 1.40 -0.92
CA GLN A 63 0.76 1.79 0.29
C GLN A 63 0.77 3.32 0.50
N LEU A 64 1.93 3.96 0.39
CA LEU A 64 2.05 5.42 0.53
C LEU A 64 1.25 6.16 -0.55
N SER A 65 1.29 5.66 -1.79
CA SER A 65 0.53 6.24 -2.90
C SER A 65 -0.98 6.13 -2.67
N ALA A 66 -1.46 4.96 -2.25
CA ALA A 66 -2.87 4.74 -1.93
C ALA A 66 -3.35 5.62 -0.77
N GLN A 67 -2.53 5.81 0.27
CA GLN A 67 -2.85 6.72 1.39
C GLN A 67 -2.97 8.18 0.94
N LEU A 68 -2.07 8.65 0.06
CA LEU A 68 -2.18 9.98 -0.54
C LEU A 68 -3.47 10.14 -1.34
N VAL A 69 -3.86 9.13 -2.12
CA VAL A 69 -5.13 9.13 -2.87
C VAL A 69 -6.33 9.24 -1.92
N VAL A 70 -6.36 8.45 -0.85
CA VAL A 70 -7.43 8.51 0.16
C VAL A 70 -7.50 9.88 0.82
N ALA A 71 -6.35 10.46 1.18
CA ALA A 71 -6.30 11.80 1.77
C ALA A 71 -6.87 12.86 0.82
N GLY A 72 -6.50 12.81 -0.46
CA GLY A 72 -7.00 13.71 -1.49
C GLY A 72 -8.50 13.57 -1.76
N LEU A 73 -9.02 12.33 -1.75
CA LEU A 73 -10.46 12.05 -1.88
C LEU A 73 -11.25 12.61 -0.69
N LYS A 74 -10.77 12.38 0.53
CA LYS A 74 -11.38 12.91 1.76
C LYS A 74 -11.38 14.44 1.79
N ALA A 75 -10.29 15.08 1.38
CA ALA A 75 -10.20 16.54 1.33
C ALA A 75 -11.18 17.18 0.34
N ARG A 76 -11.63 16.42 -0.67
CA ARG A 76 -12.67 16.83 -1.62
C ARG A 76 -14.09 16.44 -1.19
N GLY A 77 -14.27 16.05 0.07
CA GLY A 77 -15.57 15.65 0.64
C GLY A 77 -15.99 14.21 0.33
N GLY A 78 -15.11 13.42 -0.31
CA GLY A 78 -15.37 12.02 -0.61
C GLY A 78 -15.28 11.12 0.62
N LYS A 79 -16.18 10.13 0.72
CA LYS A 79 -16.07 9.05 1.70
C LYS A 79 -15.15 7.96 1.15
N ALA A 80 -13.86 8.03 1.46
CA ALA A 80 -12.88 7.03 1.04
C ALA A 80 -12.20 6.36 2.24
N GLN A 81 -11.82 5.09 2.10
CA GLN A 81 -11.10 4.35 3.13
C GLN A 81 -9.95 3.55 2.50
N TYR A 82 -8.76 3.69 3.07
CA TYR A 82 -7.64 2.80 2.79
C TYR A 82 -7.96 1.39 3.28
N VAL A 83 -7.71 0.39 2.44
CA VAL A 83 -7.82 -1.02 2.81
C VAL A 83 -6.53 -1.71 2.39
N GLU A 84 -5.91 -2.42 3.32
CA GLU A 84 -4.63 -3.09 3.08
C GLU A 84 -4.83 -4.27 2.12
N ALA A 85 -4.04 -4.33 1.04
CA ALA A 85 -4.19 -5.37 0.03
C ALA A 85 -3.87 -6.76 0.59
N ALA A 86 -2.91 -6.86 1.50
CA ALA A 86 -2.55 -8.12 2.15
C ALA A 86 -3.64 -8.68 3.09
N GLU A 87 -4.59 -7.85 3.53
CA GLU A 87 -5.80 -8.34 4.23
C GLU A 87 -6.77 -9.02 3.26
N LEU A 88 -6.75 -8.66 1.98
CA LEU A 88 -7.71 -9.10 0.95
C LEU A 88 -7.15 -10.24 0.10
N ILE A 89 -5.98 -10.02 -0.50
CA ILE A 89 -5.37 -10.88 -1.51
C ILE A 89 -4.46 -11.87 -0.81
N HIS A 90 -4.95 -13.09 -0.61
CA HIS A 90 -4.14 -14.17 -0.07
C HIS A 90 -3.37 -14.85 -1.20
N THR A 91 -2.13 -15.24 -0.96
CA THR A 91 -1.26 -15.83 -1.99
C THR A 91 -0.56 -17.09 -1.51
N ASP A 92 0.13 -17.75 -2.42
CA ASP A 92 1.07 -18.85 -2.13
C ASP A 92 2.32 -18.43 -1.32
N GLY A 93 2.53 -17.13 -1.09
CA GLY A 93 3.65 -16.60 -0.32
C GLY A 93 4.98 -16.52 -1.08
N ALA A 94 4.99 -16.77 -2.40
CA ALA A 94 6.22 -16.71 -3.19
C ALA A 94 6.69 -15.25 -3.40
N PHE A 95 7.77 -14.84 -2.73
CA PHE A 95 8.29 -13.47 -2.86
C PHE A 95 8.66 -13.12 -4.31
N GLY A 96 8.30 -11.91 -4.74
CA GLY A 96 8.61 -11.33 -6.04
C GLY A 96 7.62 -11.64 -7.16
N ASN A 97 6.84 -12.72 -7.05
CA ASN A 97 5.87 -13.15 -8.08
C ASN A 97 4.80 -14.08 -7.50
N ALA A 98 4.21 -13.70 -6.36
CA ALA A 98 3.21 -14.51 -5.68
C ALA A 98 1.93 -14.63 -6.49
N PHE A 99 1.31 -15.80 -6.47
CA PHE A 99 0.03 -16.02 -7.15
C PHE A 99 -1.14 -15.97 -6.16
N PRO A 100 -2.24 -15.25 -6.47
CA PRO A 100 -3.40 -15.20 -5.59
C PRO A 100 -4.15 -16.53 -5.47
N ASP A 101 -4.52 -16.90 -4.25
CA ASP A 101 -5.60 -17.86 -3.99
C ASP A 101 -6.93 -17.13 -4.23
N LEU A 102 -7.53 -17.37 -5.40
CA LEU A 102 -8.75 -16.69 -5.83
C LEU A 102 -9.95 -16.98 -4.94
N VAL A 103 -10.05 -18.19 -4.38
CA VAL A 103 -11.18 -18.58 -3.53
C VAL A 103 -11.08 -17.88 -2.17
N ALA A 104 -9.90 -17.92 -1.55
CA ALA A 104 -9.66 -17.22 -0.29
C ALA A 104 -9.80 -15.70 -0.46
N THR A 105 -9.28 -15.16 -1.56
CA THR A 105 -9.34 -13.73 -1.88
C THR A 105 -10.78 -13.26 -2.08
N ASP A 106 -11.57 -13.93 -2.93
CA ASP A 106 -12.98 -13.56 -3.19
C ASP A 106 -13.79 -13.50 -1.88
N LYS A 107 -13.63 -14.50 -1.01
CA LYS A 107 -14.30 -14.50 0.30
C LYS A 107 -13.93 -13.26 1.12
N ARG A 108 -12.63 -12.96 1.27
CA ARG A 108 -12.16 -11.82 2.07
C ARG A 108 -12.56 -10.48 1.47
N VAL A 109 -12.54 -10.36 0.15
CA VAL A 109 -13.00 -9.17 -0.57
C VAL A 109 -14.47 -8.90 -0.27
N ARG A 110 -15.33 -9.91 -0.38
CA ARG A 110 -16.76 -9.77 -0.06
C ARG A 110 -16.99 -9.39 1.41
N ASP A 111 -16.27 -10.04 2.32
CA ASP A 111 -16.39 -9.81 3.77
C ASP A 111 -15.91 -8.39 4.15
N ARG A 112 -14.82 -7.91 3.55
CA ARG A 112 -14.17 -6.64 3.92
C ARG A 112 -14.66 -5.43 3.12
N LEU A 113 -14.77 -5.55 1.81
CA LEU A 113 -15.17 -4.46 0.91
C LEU A 113 -16.68 -4.33 0.78
N GLY A 114 -17.42 -5.44 0.78
CA GLY A 114 -18.88 -5.44 0.67
C GLY A 114 -19.58 -4.48 1.65
N PRO A 115 -19.25 -4.48 2.96
CA PRO A 115 -19.80 -3.52 3.92
C PRO A 115 -19.44 -2.06 3.63
N LEU A 116 -18.24 -1.78 3.10
CA LEU A 116 -17.81 -0.42 2.75
C LEU A 116 -18.63 0.11 1.57
N VAL A 117 -18.76 -0.70 0.52
CA VAL A 117 -19.53 -0.36 -0.68
C VAL A 117 -21.00 -0.11 -0.32
N ARG A 118 -21.62 -0.99 0.49
CA ARG A 118 -23.01 -0.79 0.97
C ARG A 118 -23.19 0.53 1.74
N ARG A 119 -22.18 0.97 2.49
CA ARG A 119 -22.18 2.26 3.21
C ARG A 119 -21.78 3.46 2.34
N LYS A 120 -21.61 3.26 1.03
CA LYS A 120 -21.13 4.29 0.08
C LYS A 120 -19.76 4.87 0.50
N VAL A 121 -18.89 4.02 1.05
CA VAL A 121 -17.48 4.34 1.30
C VAL A 121 -16.67 3.69 0.18
N LEU A 122 -15.89 4.50 -0.54
CA LEU A 122 -15.00 4.05 -1.61
C LEU A 122 -13.74 3.40 -0.99
N PRO A 123 -13.56 2.06 -1.10
CA PRO A 123 -12.30 1.46 -0.72
C PRO A 123 -11.21 1.83 -1.71
N VAL A 124 -10.02 2.14 -1.19
CA VAL A 124 -8.79 2.32 -1.98
C VAL A 124 -7.82 1.26 -1.51
N VAL A 125 -7.50 0.34 -2.41
CA VAL A 125 -6.61 -0.81 -2.16
C VAL A 125 -5.31 -0.56 -2.94
N PRO A 126 -4.12 -0.67 -2.31
CA PRO A 126 -2.86 -0.60 -3.06
C PRO A 126 -2.75 -1.78 -4.03
N GLY A 127 -2.29 -1.53 -5.26
CA GLY A 127 -2.08 -2.58 -6.25
C GLY A 127 -0.80 -3.37 -5.98
N PHE A 128 -0.54 -4.42 -6.79
CA PHE A 128 0.75 -5.13 -6.89
C PHE A 128 1.18 -5.95 -5.66
N VAL A 129 0.44 -5.88 -4.55
CA VAL A 129 0.80 -6.48 -3.25
C VAL A 129 -0.26 -7.49 -2.80
N GLY A 130 0.17 -8.54 -2.10
CA GLY A 130 -0.68 -9.50 -1.41
C GLY A 130 -0.08 -9.96 -0.08
N GLY A 131 -0.79 -10.84 0.61
CA GLY A 131 -0.39 -11.43 1.89
C GLY A 131 -0.13 -12.92 1.76
N GLY A 132 1.07 -13.35 2.17
CA GLY A 132 1.45 -14.76 2.23
C GLY A 132 0.80 -15.51 3.41
N PRO A 133 0.95 -16.85 3.47
CA PRO A 133 0.39 -17.70 4.53
C PRO A 133 0.88 -17.34 5.95
N ASP A 134 2.10 -16.83 6.07
CA ASP A 134 2.74 -16.41 7.32
C ASP A 134 2.46 -14.94 7.67
N GLY A 135 1.62 -14.26 6.90
CA GLY A 135 1.35 -12.82 7.05
C GLY A 135 2.41 -11.92 6.43
N ALA A 136 3.40 -12.46 5.70
CA ALA A 136 4.37 -11.63 4.99
C ALA A 136 3.72 -10.84 3.85
N LEU A 137 4.22 -9.62 3.63
CA LEU A 137 3.93 -8.86 2.43
C LEU A 137 4.70 -9.46 1.25
N VAL A 138 3.98 -9.75 0.18
CA VAL A 138 4.53 -10.27 -1.07
C VAL A 138 4.09 -9.44 -2.26
N THR A 139 4.87 -9.45 -3.32
CA THR A 139 4.52 -8.78 -4.58
C THR A 139 4.01 -9.78 -5.62
N LEU A 140 3.07 -9.33 -6.45
CA LEU A 140 2.38 -10.16 -7.44
C LEU A 140 3.13 -10.23 -8.80
N GLY A 141 4.37 -9.75 -8.86
CA GLY A 141 5.16 -9.69 -10.10
C GLY A 141 4.74 -8.58 -11.05
N ARG A 142 5.38 -8.52 -12.23
CA ARG A 142 5.10 -7.45 -13.22
C ARG A 142 3.65 -7.53 -13.68
N GLY A 143 3.01 -6.37 -13.83
CA GLY A 143 1.56 -6.31 -14.09
C GLY A 143 0.71 -6.58 -12.85
N GLY A 144 1.32 -6.71 -11.67
CA GLY A 144 0.62 -7.03 -10.43
C GLY A 144 -0.50 -6.06 -10.07
N SER A 145 -0.42 -4.78 -10.45
CA SER A 145 -1.54 -3.83 -10.24
C SER A 145 -2.75 -4.15 -11.10
N ASP A 146 -2.55 -4.57 -12.36
CA ASP A 146 -3.64 -5.01 -13.25
C ASP A 146 -4.23 -6.33 -12.76
N LEU A 147 -3.38 -7.24 -12.27
CA LEU A 147 -3.84 -8.46 -11.61
C LEU A 147 -4.66 -8.13 -10.36
N THR A 148 -4.19 -7.22 -9.50
CA THR A 148 -4.96 -6.74 -8.34
C THR A 148 -6.32 -6.20 -8.77
N ALA A 149 -6.39 -5.37 -9.81
CA ALA A 149 -7.66 -4.85 -10.31
C ALA A 149 -8.58 -5.93 -10.90
N THR A 150 -8.01 -7.02 -11.43
CA THR A 150 -8.77 -8.14 -12.01
C THR A 150 -9.37 -9.07 -10.94
N VAL A 151 -8.68 -9.23 -9.80
CA VAL A 151 -9.11 -10.16 -8.74
C VAL A 151 -10.05 -9.53 -7.69
N LEU A 152 -10.15 -8.18 -7.66
CA LEU A 152 -11.00 -7.43 -6.72
C LEU A 152 -12.36 -7.08 -7.34
#